data_AF-A0A1S2JZ15-F1
#
_entry.id   AF-A0A1S2JZ15-F1
#
_cell.length_a   1.000
_cell.length_b   1.000
_cell.length_c   1.000
_cell.angle_alpha   90.00
_cell.angle_beta   90.00
_cell.angle_gamma   90.00
#
_symmetry.space_group_name_H-M   'P 1'
#
loop_
_entity.id
_entity.type
_entity.pdbx_description
1 polymer ?
#
loop_
_entity_poly.entity_id
_entity_poly.type
_entity_poly.pdbx_seq_one_letter_code
_entity_poly.pdbx_strand_id
1 'polypeptide(L)'
;MAVRRQLDLHITKNGTTWRVDVKTWADPQGIAEQMRADPEGCSGLTVVIPEHLRGYTAVLNRVLGPFGARVITDLDLIAEVRAA
;
A
#
# COMPACT_ATOMS: atom_id res chain seq x y z
N MET A 1 24.06 -0.14 2.53
CA MET A 1 23.02 -1.01 3.11
C MET A 1 21.67 -0.39 2.80
N ALA A 2 20.80 -1.06 2.05
CA ALA A 2 19.46 -0.57 1.81
C ALA A 2 18.64 -0.69 3.11
N VAL A 3 18.14 0.44 3.62
CA VAL A 3 17.22 0.45 4.75
C VAL A 3 15.89 -0.08 4.23
N ARG A 4 15.53 -1.33 4.57
CA ARG A 4 14.21 -1.88 4.22
C ARG A 4 13.14 -1.10 4.99
N ARG A 5 12.12 -0.62 4.27
CA ARG A 5 10.97 0.06 4.88
C ARG A 5 10.30 -0.84 5.93
N GLN A 6 10.09 -0.30 7.12
CA GLN A 6 9.19 -0.89 8.09
C GLN A 6 7.76 -0.49 7.70
N LEU A 7 7.01 -1.46 7.21
CA LEU A 7 5.60 -1.29 6.88
C LEU A 7 4.76 -1.29 8.16
N ASP A 8 3.63 -0.60 8.14
CA ASP A 8 2.75 -0.52 9.32
C ASP A 8 2.20 -1.90 9.69
N LEU A 9 1.87 -2.71 8.68
CA LEU A 9 1.27 -4.03 8.87
C LEU A 9 1.79 -5.06 7.86
N HIS A 10 2.08 -6.26 8.37
CA HIS A 10 2.28 -7.47 7.59
C HIS A 10 1.21 -8.49 7.98
N ILE A 11 0.36 -8.86 7.03
CA ILE A 11 -0.69 -9.85 7.24
C ILE A 11 -0.34 -11.07 6.39
N THR A 12 -0.31 -12.26 6.98
CA THR A 12 -0.16 -13.52 6.25
C THR A 12 -1.32 -14.43 6.58
N LYS A 13 -2.07 -14.88 5.56
CA LYS A 13 -3.18 -15.83 5.72
C LYS A 13 -3.24 -16.75 4.50
N ASN A 14 -3.31 -18.07 4.74
CA ASN A 14 -3.44 -19.09 3.69
C ASN A 14 -2.43 -18.93 2.53
N GLY A 15 -1.17 -18.57 2.85
CA GLY A 15 -0.10 -18.36 1.88
C GLY A 15 -0.10 -17.01 1.16
N THR A 16 -1.11 -16.17 1.38
CA THR A 16 -1.16 -14.79 0.86
C THR A 16 -0.59 -13.81 1.88
N THR A 17 0.29 -12.91 1.43
CA THR A 17 0.91 -11.88 2.27
C THR A 17 0.55 -10.48 1.76
N TRP A 18 -0.02 -9.65 2.63
CA TRP A 18 -0.27 -8.24 2.38
C TRP A 18 0.78 -7.40 3.12
N ARG A 19 1.45 -6.53 2.36
CA ARG A 19 2.39 -5.52 2.86
C ARG A 19 1.67 -4.18 2.88
N VAL A 20 1.30 -3.72 4.07
CA VAL A 20 0.33 -2.63 4.25
C VAL A 20 0.99 -1.39 4.82
N ASP A 21 0.73 -0.26 4.18
CA ASP A 21 0.98 1.07 4.73
C ASP A 21 -0.35 1.78 4.96
N VAL A 22 -0.51 2.32 6.18
CA VAL A 22 -1.67 3.04 6.65
C VAL A 22 -1.28 4.52 6.74
N LYS A 23 -2.18 5.41 6.30
CA LYS A 23 -1.94 6.87 6.24
C LYS A 23 -1.07 7.37 5.08
N THR A 24 -0.78 6.53 4.09
CA THR A 24 -0.17 6.96 2.80
C THR A 24 -0.87 8.16 2.14
N TRP A 25 -2.17 8.35 2.38
CA TRP A 25 -2.93 9.50 1.86
C TRP A 25 -2.40 10.87 2.30
N ALA A 26 -1.62 10.93 3.39
CA ALA A 26 -1.07 12.17 3.91
C ALA A 26 0.18 12.66 3.15
N ASP A 27 0.93 11.76 2.52
CA ASP A 27 2.10 12.12 1.68
C ASP A 27 2.34 11.11 0.54
N PRO A 28 1.58 11.19 -0.56
CA PRO A 28 1.74 10.29 -1.70
C PRO A 28 3.08 10.48 -2.43
N GLN A 29 3.62 11.70 -2.45
CA GLN A 29 4.85 12.01 -3.17
C GLN A 29 6.08 11.44 -2.45
N GLY A 30 6.16 11.60 -1.13
CA GLY A 30 7.24 10.99 -0.34
C GLY A 30 7.30 9.48 -0.51
N ILE A 31 6.14 8.82 -0.63
CA ILE A 31 6.09 7.37 -0.89
C ILE A 31 6.55 7.05 -2.33
N ALA A 32 6.14 7.82 -3.33
CA ALA A 32 6.62 7.62 -4.70
C ALA A 32 8.15 7.75 -4.81
N GLU A 33 8.74 8.72 -4.11
CA GLU A 33 10.20 8.90 -4.04
C GLU A 33 10.90 7.70 -3.40
N GLN A 34 10.33 7.16 -2.31
CA GLN A 34 10.85 5.97 -1.65
C GLN A 34 10.74 4.73 -2.55
N MET A 35 9.61 4.53 -3.21
CA MET A 35 9.42 3.41 -4.15
C MET A 35 10.42 3.48 -5.31
N ARG A 36 10.76 4.68 -5.77
CA ARG A 36 11.82 4.90 -6.77
C ARG A 36 13.21 4.54 -6.23
N ALA A 37 13.47 4.84 -4.96
CA ALA A 37 14.76 4.58 -4.32
C ALA A 37 14.97 3.09 -3.94
N ASP A 38 13.91 2.38 -3.58
CA ASP A 38 13.93 0.94 -3.23
C ASP A 38 12.76 0.17 -3.87
N PRO A 39 12.82 -0.13 -5.18
CA PRO A 39 11.75 -0.84 -5.89
C PRO A 39 11.50 -2.26 -5.36
N GLU A 40 12.56 -2.98 -4.97
CA GLU A 40 12.46 -4.35 -4.48
C GLU A 40 11.80 -4.40 -3.09
N GLY A 41 12.24 -3.55 -2.17
CA GLY A 41 11.66 -3.44 -0.83
C GLY A 41 10.20 -2.98 -0.86
N CYS A 42 9.82 -2.22 -1.89
CA CYS A 42 8.45 -1.75 -2.07
C CYS A 42 7.58 -2.64 -2.95
N SER A 43 8.11 -3.71 -3.58
CA SER A 43 7.46 -4.49 -4.66
C SER A 43 5.93 -4.67 -4.53
N GLY A 44 5.30 -5.77 -4.14
CA GLY A 44 3.84 -5.83 -3.94
C GLY A 44 3.26 -4.98 -2.77
N LEU A 45 3.57 -3.68 -2.66
CA LEU A 45 3.02 -2.77 -1.65
C LEU A 45 1.52 -2.57 -1.87
N THR A 46 0.74 -2.75 -0.79
CA THR A 46 -0.67 -2.39 -0.72
C THR A 46 -0.84 -1.18 0.18
N VAL A 47 -1.32 -0.09 -0.39
CA VAL A 47 -1.70 1.13 0.32
C VAL A 47 -3.16 1.01 0.73
N VAL A 48 -3.42 1.16 2.03
CA VAL A 48 -4.76 1.06 2.59
C VAL A 48 -5.17 2.41 3.15
N ILE A 49 -6.30 2.91 2.68
CA ILE A 49 -6.89 4.14 3.19
C ILE A 49 -8.24 3.87 3.87
N PRO A 50 -8.68 4.69 4.83
CA PRO A 50 -10.03 4.59 5.36
C PRO A 50 -11.09 4.73 4.25
N GLU A 51 -12.16 3.93 4.30
CA GLU A 51 -13.27 3.95 3.33
C GLU A 51 -13.81 5.35 3.05
N HIS A 52 -13.99 6.17 4.08
CA HIS A 52 -14.53 7.52 3.92
C HIS A 52 -13.62 8.45 3.10
N LEU A 53 -12.36 8.05 2.86
CA LEU A 53 -11.41 8.73 1.97
C LEU A 53 -11.31 8.09 0.58
N ARG A 54 -12.22 7.17 0.19
CA ARG A 54 -12.20 6.46 -1.11
C ARG A 54 -12.00 7.40 -2.31
N GLY A 55 -12.48 8.64 -2.24
CA GLY A 55 -12.26 9.65 -3.29
C GLY A 55 -10.77 9.94 -3.59
N TYR A 56 -9.86 9.74 -2.62
CA TYR A 56 -8.42 9.91 -2.79
C TYR A 56 -7.75 8.76 -3.55
N THR A 57 -8.42 7.61 -3.73
CA THR A 57 -7.84 6.46 -4.46
C THR A 57 -7.39 6.84 -5.87
N ALA A 58 -8.11 7.72 -6.57
CA ALA A 58 -7.73 8.15 -7.91
C ALA A 58 -6.39 8.92 -7.93
N VAL A 59 -6.18 9.81 -6.96
CA VAL A 59 -4.94 10.57 -6.81
C VAL A 59 -3.79 9.64 -6.44
N LEU A 60 -4.02 8.76 -5.47
CA LEU A 60 -3.02 7.79 -5.02
C LEU A 60 -2.63 6.83 -6.14
N ASN A 61 -3.59 6.30 -6.91
CA ASN A 61 -3.29 5.43 -8.05
C ASN A 61 -2.49 6.17 -9.13
N ARG A 62 -2.78 7.46 -9.38
CA ARG A 62 -1.99 8.26 -10.33
C ARG A 62 -0.53 8.42 -9.91
N VAL A 63 -0.29 8.56 -8.60
CA VAL A 63 1.05 8.82 -8.06
C VAL A 63 1.84 7.53 -7.84
N LEU A 64 1.19 6.50 -7.29
CA LEU A 64 1.84 5.28 -6.80
C LEU A 64 1.68 4.08 -7.73
N GLY A 65 0.60 4.05 -8.53
CA GLY A 65 0.34 2.97 -9.49
C GLY A 65 1.47 2.75 -10.51
N PRO A 66 2.13 3.79 -11.05
CA PRO A 66 3.30 3.60 -11.94
C PRO A 66 4.47 2.84 -11.31
N PHE A 67 4.53 2.76 -9.98
CA PHE A 67 5.55 2.01 -9.23
C PHE A 67 5.07 0.62 -8.79
N GLY A 68 3.89 0.19 -9.25
CA GLY A 68 3.33 -1.13 -8.94
C GLY A 68 2.61 -1.23 -7.59
N ALA A 69 2.40 -0.10 -6.89
CA ALA A 69 1.60 -0.12 -5.67
C ALA A 69 0.12 -0.35 -6.00
N ARG A 70 -0.53 -1.12 -5.13
CA ARG A 70 -1.96 -1.34 -5.14
C ARG A 70 -2.61 -0.41 -4.11
N VAL A 71 -3.65 0.34 -4.48
CA VAL A 71 -4.38 1.21 -3.55
C VAL A 71 -5.80 0.70 -3.34
N ILE A 72 -6.18 0.44 -2.09
CA ILE A 72 -7.50 -0.04 -1.69
C ILE A 72 -7.99 0.64 -0.41
N THR A 73 -9.25 0.44 -0.06
CA THR A 73 -9.79 0.84 1.24
C THR A 73 -9.57 -0.23 2.31
N ASP A 74 -9.73 0.15 3.57
CA ASP A 74 -9.75 -0.76 4.71
C ASP A 74 -10.89 -1.79 4.61
N LEU A 75 -12.08 -1.40 4.13
CA LEU A 75 -13.18 -2.32 3.88
C LEU A 75 -12.86 -3.34 2.78
N ASP A 76 -12.22 -2.89 1.69
CA ASP A 76 -11.79 -3.80 0.62
C ASP A 76 -10.78 -4.83 1.17
N LEU A 77 -9.80 -4.40 1.96
CA LEU A 77 -8.82 -5.30 2.58
C LEU A 77 -9.50 -6.32 3.52
N ILE A 78 -10.44 -5.87 4.35
CA ILE A 78 -11.19 -6.75 5.25
C ILE A 78 -11.95 -7.82 4.47
N ALA A 79 -12.58 -7.44 3.35
CA ALA A 79 -13.30 -8.38 2.49
C ALA A 79 -12.36 -9.45 1.91
N GLU A 80 -11.18 -9.06 1.43
CA GLU A 80 -10.17 -9.99 0.89
C GLU A 80 -9.65 -10.95 1.94
N VAL A 81 -9.28 -10.44 3.11
CA VAL A 81 -8.76 -11.27 4.20
C VAL A 81 -9.83 -12.26 4.66
N ARG A 82 -11.11 -11.91 4.62
CA ARG A 82 -12.22 -12.83 4.94
C ARG A 82 -12.42 -13.91 3.90
N ALA A 83 -12.23 -13.59 2.62
CA ALA A 83 -12.43 -14.52 1.51
C ALA A 83 -11.26 -15.50 1.32
N ALA A 84 -10.05 -15.12 1.75
CA ALA A 84 -8.85 -15.97 1.73
C ALA A 84 -8.91 -17.10 2.76
#